data_AF-A0A519VD43-F1
#
_entry.id   AF-A0A519VD43-F1
#
_cell.length_a   1.000
_cell.length_b   1.000
_cell.length_c   1.000
_cell.angle_alpha   90.00
_cell.angle_beta   90.00
_cell.angle_gamma   90.00
#
_symmetry.space_group_name_H-M   'P 1'
#
loop_
_entity.id
_entity.type
_entity.pdbx_description
1 polymer ?
#
loop_
_entity_poly.entity_id
_entity_poly.type
_entity_poly.pdbx_seq_one_letter_code
_entity_poly.pdbx_strand_id
1 'polypeptide(L)'
;MRYGESPELLQQQFAGLLAAGLAQATTLPDLTALLAAHPVAHALRFALEAALTHCLAARAGQPVWQWLGVPQPADRVPTAFSLPIMEPGAVAGFIEAQRARRFGLLKIKVNQAQGLDLLRAVAQACPGHPLLVDGNEAWPDADSLLRFLEQAAAIPGLA
;
A
#
# COMPACT_ATOMS: atom_id res chain seq x y z
N MET A 1 -2.34 14.54 -4.93
CA MET A 1 -1.24 13.61 -4.61
C MET A 1 -0.53 14.14 -3.37
N ARG A 2 -0.52 13.39 -2.25
CA ARG A 2 -0.04 13.86 -0.94
C ARG A 2 1.45 14.25 -0.94
N TYR A 3 2.26 13.52 -1.71
CA TYR A 3 3.72 13.71 -1.73
C TYR A 3 4.20 14.65 -2.84
N GLY A 4 3.31 15.19 -3.68
CA GLY A 4 3.70 16.04 -4.81
C GLY A 4 4.59 15.34 -5.86
N GLU A 5 4.75 14.02 -5.78
CA GLU A 5 5.57 13.23 -6.68
C GLU A 5 4.80 12.92 -7.98
N SER A 6 5.46 13.02 -9.13
CA SER A 6 4.90 12.65 -10.43
C SER A 6 5.90 11.82 -11.24
N PRO A 7 5.45 10.98 -12.18
CA PRO A 7 6.35 10.22 -13.05
C PRO A 7 7.40 11.10 -13.75
N GLU A 8 7.02 12.30 -14.17
CA GLU A 8 7.89 13.27 -14.85
C GLU A 8 8.97 13.81 -13.90
N LEU A 9 8.59 14.17 -12.68
CA LEU A 9 9.56 14.60 -11.65
C LEU A 9 10.55 13.47 -11.33
N LEU A 10 10.05 12.24 -11.20
CA LEU A 10 10.88 11.06 -10.92
C LEU A 10 11.88 10.81 -12.05
N GLN A 11 11.46 10.94 -13.32
CA GLN A 11 12.36 10.80 -14.47
C GLN A 11 13.43 11.91 -14.51
N GLN A 12 13.03 13.16 -14.24
CA GLN A 12 13.96 14.29 -14.17
C GLN A 12 15.01 14.09 -13.07
N GLN A 13 14.58 13.71 -11.86
CA GLN A 13 15.48 13.45 -10.73
C GLN A 13 16.42 12.27 -11.01
N PHE A 14 15.91 11.20 -11.64
CA PHE A 14 16.73 10.05 -12.04
C PHE A 14 17.81 10.45 -13.05
N ALA A 15 17.49 11.27 -14.06
CA ALA A 15 18.48 11.81 -14.99
C ALA A 15 19.53 12.68 -14.29
N GLY A 16 19.11 13.47 -13.30
CA GLY A 16 20.03 14.23 -12.44
C GLY A 16 21.00 13.34 -11.67
N LEU A 17 20.50 12.24 -11.09
CA LEU A 17 21.34 11.26 -10.40
C LEU A 17 22.32 10.54 -11.35
N LEU A 18 21.89 10.21 -12.57
CA LEU A 18 22.79 9.64 -13.58
C LEU A 18 23.95 10.59 -13.89
N ALA A 19 23.68 11.89 -14.07
CA ALA A 19 24.71 12.90 -14.27
C ALA A 19 25.60 13.09 -13.02
N ALA A 20 25.05 12.88 -11.83
CA ALA A 20 25.76 12.95 -10.56
C ALA A 20 26.54 11.66 -10.19
N GLY A 21 26.57 10.68 -11.10
CA GLY A 21 27.38 9.48 -10.93
C GLY A 21 26.67 8.28 -10.29
N LEU A 22 25.35 8.19 -10.43
CA LEU A 22 24.58 7.01 -9.98
C LEU A 22 25.15 5.68 -10.52
N ALA A 23 25.70 5.67 -11.74
CA ALA A 23 26.31 4.48 -12.32
C ALA A 23 27.55 3.99 -11.55
N GLN A 24 28.20 4.85 -10.75
CA GLN A 24 29.34 4.49 -9.90
C GLN A 24 28.90 4.02 -8.51
N ALA A 25 27.65 4.28 -8.10
CA ALA A 25 27.10 3.83 -6.84
C ALA A 25 26.74 2.33 -6.90
N THR A 26 27.74 1.48 -6.73
CA THR A 26 27.60 0.02 -6.86
C THR A 26 27.32 -0.70 -5.55
N THR A 27 27.37 0.02 -4.42
CA THR A 27 27.04 -0.49 -3.09
C THR A 27 25.96 0.34 -2.41
N LEU A 28 25.26 -0.22 -1.41
CA LEU A 28 24.26 0.51 -0.64
C LEU A 28 24.84 1.75 0.08
N PRO A 29 26.05 1.70 0.68
CA PRO A 29 26.70 2.89 1.19
C PRO A 29 26.94 3.98 0.14
N ASP A 30 27.42 3.62 -1.06
CA ASP A 30 27.64 4.60 -2.14
C ASP A 30 26.32 5.26 -2.56
N LEU A 31 25.28 4.45 -2.75
CA LEU A 31 23.95 4.95 -3.10
C LEU A 31 23.39 5.84 -2.00
N THR A 32 23.58 5.47 -0.73
CA THR A 32 23.14 6.28 0.42
C THR A 32 23.85 7.64 0.44
N ALA A 33 25.16 7.65 0.21
CA ALA A 33 25.94 8.89 0.16
C ALA A 33 25.49 9.79 -1.01
N LEU A 34 25.27 9.20 -2.19
CA LEU A 34 24.76 9.92 -3.35
C LEU A 34 23.39 10.54 -3.09
N LEU A 35 22.45 9.78 -2.52
CA LEU A 35 21.10 10.25 -2.21
C LEU A 35 21.06 11.28 -1.07
N ALA A 36 22.05 11.27 -0.18
CA ALA A 36 22.23 12.32 0.83
C ALA A 36 22.73 13.63 0.22
N ALA A 37 23.65 13.55 -0.77
CA ALA A 37 24.15 14.71 -1.50
C ALA A 37 23.14 15.25 -2.52
N HIS A 38 22.28 14.39 -3.08
CA HIS A 38 21.26 14.71 -4.07
C HIS A 38 19.89 14.18 -3.62
N PRO A 39 19.17 14.91 -2.74
CA PRO A 39 17.85 14.51 -2.30
C PRO A 39 16.85 14.40 -3.46
N VAL A 40 16.08 13.33 -3.47
CA VAL A 40 15.06 13.02 -4.49
C VAL A 40 13.75 12.59 -3.83
N ALA A 41 12.70 12.44 -4.65
CA ALA A 41 11.41 11.88 -4.24
C ALA A 41 11.58 10.53 -3.53
N HIS A 42 10.74 10.27 -2.53
CA HIS A 42 10.79 9.05 -1.73
C HIS A 42 10.53 7.81 -2.59
N ALA A 43 9.61 7.90 -3.56
CA ALA A 43 9.38 6.80 -4.49
C ALA A 43 10.62 6.47 -5.33
N LEU A 44 11.36 7.49 -5.81
CA LEU A 44 12.59 7.27 -6.57
C LEU A 44 13.69 6.66 -5.69
N ARG A 45 13.87 7.19 -4.48
CA ARG A 45 14.81 6.63 -3.51
C ARG A 45 14.56 5.14 -3.26
N PHE A 46 13.31 4.78 -2.95
CA PHE A 46 12.93 3.39 -2.72
C PHE A 46 13.17 2.51 -3.96
N ALA A 47 12.84 3.01 -5.15
CA ALA A 47 13.06 2.28 -6.40
C ALA A 47 14.55 1.95 -6.62
N LEU A 48 15.45 2.90 -6.34
CA LEU A 48 16.89 2.71 -6.49
C LEU A 48 17.46 1.75 -5.44
N GLU A 49 17.08 1.93 -4.17
CA GLU A 49 17.52 1.08 -3.06
C GLU A 49 17.06 -0.38 -3.28
N ALA A 50 15.81 -0.58 -3.71
CA ALA A 50 15.26 -1.90 -4.02
C ALA A 50 15.95 -2.55 -5.22
N ALA A 51 16.18 -1.80 -6.31
CA ALA A 51 16.84 -2.30 -7.51
C ALA A 51 18.29 -2.71 -7.23
N LEU A 52 19.05 -1.88 -6.51
CA LEU A 52 20.43 -2.20 -6.15
C LEU A 52 20.50 -3.40 -5.21
N THR A 53 19.62 -3.45 -4.19
CA THR A 53 19.53 -4.60 -3.28
C THR A 53 19.25 -5.90 -4.03
N HIS A 54 18.30 -5.88 -4.97
CA HIS A 54 17.98 -7.04 -5.80
C HIS A 54 19.16 -7.47 -6.66
N CYS A 55 19.85 -6.52 -7.31
CA CYS A 55 21.04 -6.78 -8.11
C CYS A 55 22.17 -7.41 -7.28
N LEU A 56 22.46 -6.86 -6.10
CA LEU A 56 23.50 -7.39 -5.21
C LEU A 56 23.18 -8.79 -4.70
N ALA A 57 21.93 -9.03 -4.28
CA ALA A 57 21.46 -10.36 -3.87
C ALA A 57 21.61 -11.38 -5.01
N ALA A 58 21.17 -11.02 -6.22
CA ALA A 58 21.28 -11.88 -7.40
C ALA A 58 22.74 -12.20 -7.74
N ARG A 59 23.64 -11.22 -7.68
CA ARG A 59 25.10 -11.42 -7.91
C ARG A 59 25.74 -12.32 -6.85
N ALA A 60 25.21 -12.31 -5.63
CA ALA A 60 25.64 -13.19 -4.54
C ALA A 60 25.01 -14.60 -4.62
N GLY A 61 24.14 -14.86 -5.59
CA GLY A 61 23.40 -16.13 -5.68
C GLY A 61 22.39 -16.32 -4.56
N GLN A 62 21.90 -15.24 -3.97
CA GLN A 62 20.99 -15.26 -2.82
C GLN A 62 19.63 -14.66 -3.19
N PRO A 63 18.52 -15.21 -2.67
CA PRO A 63 17.25 -14.48 -2.65
C PRO A 63 17.38 -13.25 -1.75
N VAL A 64 16.58 -12.21 -2.03
CA VAL A 64 16.65 -10.92 -1.32
C VAL A 64 16.50 -11.06 0.20
N TRP A 65 15.63 -11.95 0.69
CA TRP A 65 15.45 -12.15 2.14
C TRP A 65 16.72 -12.68 2.82
N GLN A 66 17.46 -13.57 2.16
CA GLN A 66 18.72 -14.10 2.67
C GLN A 66 19.81 -13.03 2.65
N TRP A 67 19.89 -12.26 1.56
CA TRP A 67 20.80 -11.13 1.45
C TRP A 67 20.59 -10.09 2.55
N LEU A 68 19.32 -9.80 2.88
CA LEU A 68 18.95 -8.88 3.95
C LEU A 68 19.11 -9.48 5.36
N GLY A 69 19.42 -10.77 5.49
CA GLY A 69 19.50 -11.46 6.78
C GLY A 69 18.16 -11.55 7.52
N VAL A 70 17.04 -11.45 6.80
CA VAL A 70 15.69 -11.59 7.38
C VAL A 70 15.20 -13.04 7.25
N PRO A 71 14.25 -13.48 8.09
CA PRO A 71 13.71 -14.83 8.00
C PRO A 71 13.16 -15.15 6.61
N GLN A 72 13.23 -16.43 6.24
CA GLN A 72 12.60 -16.91 5.02
C GLN A 72 11.10 -16.56 5.01
N PRO A 73 10.57 -16.02 3.90
CA PRO A 73 9.14 -15.79 3.76
C PRO A 73 8.35 -17.08 3.93
N ALA A 74 7.16 -16.98 4.51
CA ALA A 74 6.25 -18.13 4.58
C ALA A 74 5.90 -18.63 3.17
N ASP A 75 5.70 -19.95 3.03
CA ASP A 75 5.31 -20.59 1.77
C ASP A 75 3.99 -20.02 1.20
N ARG A 76 3.14 -19.47 2.08
CA ARG A 76 1.91 -18.76 1.73
C ARG A 76 1.79 -17.50 2.56
N VAL A 77 1.67 -16.36 1.90
CA VAL A 77 1.42 -15.06 2.53
C VAL A 77 -0.07 -14.72 2.32
N PRO A 78 -0.88 -14.63 3.39
CA PRO A 78 -2.26 -14.16 3.28
C PRO A 78 -2.30 -12.75 2.70
N THR A 79 -3.18 -12.51 1.74
CA THR A 79 -3.40 -11.19 1.15
C THR A 79 -4.82 -10.71 1.40
N ALA A 80 -4.99 -9.39 1.48
CA ALA A 80 -6.29 -8.75 1.58
C ALA A 80 -6.73 -8.26 0.19
N PHE A 81 -8.01 -8.40 -0.12
CA PHE A 81 -8.58 -7.80 -1.33
C PHE A 81 -9.09 -6.39 -1.02
N SER A 82 -8.64 -5.39 -1.78
CA SER A 82 -9.05 -4.00 -1.57
C SER A 82 -10.30 -3.65 -2.38
N LEU A 83 -11.39 -3.35 -1.68
CA LEU A 83 -12.62 -2.82 -2.26
C LEU A 83 -12.52 -1.29 -2.32
N PRO A 84 -12.62 -0.68 -3.53
CA PRO A 84 -12.54 0.77 -3.68
C PRO A 84 -13.80 1.45 -3.15
N ILE A 85 -13.74 2.76 -2.94
CA ILE A 85 -14.95 3.56 -2.71
C ILE A 85 -15.83 3.42 -3.94
N MET A 86 -17.08 3.02 -3.73
CA MET A 86 -18.07 2.83 -4.78
C MET A 86 -19.48 2.97 -4.22
N GLU A 87 -20.47 3.04 -5.11
CA GLU A 87 -21.87 3.08 -4.73
C GLU A 87 -22.26 1.80 -3.95
N PRO A 88 -22.91 1.91 -2.76
CA PRO A 88 -23.25 0.77 -1.93
C PRO A 88 -24.05 -0.33 -2.66
N GLY A 89 -24.95 0.06 -3.56
CA GLY A 89 -25.75 -0.88 -4.36
C GLY A 89 -24.94 -1.75 -5.33
N ALA A 90 -23.72 -1.34 -5.68
CA ALA A 90 -22.84 -2.10 -6.59
C ALA A 90 -21.95 -3.12 -5.86
N VAL A 91 -21.87 -3.07 -4.53
CA VAL A 91 -20.93 -3.85 -3.71
C VAL A 91 -21.10 -5.35 -3.91
N ALA A 92 -22.32 -5.86 -3.82
CA ALA A 92 -22.57 -7.31 -3.93
C ALA A 92 -22.15 -7.86 -5.30
N GLY A 93 -22.52 -7.17 -6.37
CA GLY A 93 -22.12 -7.54 -7.73
C GLY A 93 -20.62 -7.46 -7.94
N PHE A 94 -19.96 -6.45 -7.37
CA PHE A 94 -18.51 -6.30 -7.44
C PHE A 94 -17.77 -7.44 -6.71
N ILE A 95 -18.22 -7.77 -5.49
CA ILE A 95 -17.66 -8.88 -4.69
C ILE A 95 -17.74 -10.20 -5.46
N GLU A 96 -18.87 -10.48 -6.10
CA GLU A 96 -19.07 -11.69 -6.90
C GLU A 96 -18.18 -11.68 -8.15
N ALA A 97 -18.22 -10.61 -8.93
CA ALA A 97 -17.46 -10.49 -10.18
C ALA A 97 -15.94 -10.64 -9.94
N GLN A 98 -15.43 -10.13 -8.82
CA GLN A 98 -14.02 -10.21 -8.46
C GLN A 98 -13.66 -11.50 -7.68
N ARG A 99 -14.66 -12.33 -7.35
CA ARG A 99 -14.54 -13.49 -6.46
C ARG A 99 -13.86 -13.11 -5.15
N ALA A 100 -14.20 -11.94 -4.61
CA ALA A 100 -13.48 -11.32 -3.48
C ALA A 100 -13.56 -12.16 -2.20
N ARG A 101 -14.63 -12.96 -2.03
CA ARG A 101 -14.80 -13.86 -0.88
C ARG A 101 -13.74 -14.95 -0.75
N ARG A 102 -12.93 -15.20 -1.79
CA ARG A 102 -11.81 -16.16 -1.73
C ARG A 102 -10.66 -15.67 -0.86
N PHE A 103 -10.59 -14.36 -0.61
CA PHE A 103 -9.59 -13.76 0.28
C PHE A 103 -10.11 -13.83 1.71
N GLY A 104 -9.26 -14.14 2.67
CA GLY A 104 -9.66 -14.24 4.08
C GLY A 104 -9.85 -12.89 4.77
N LEU A 105 -9.51 -11.79 4.10
CA LEU A 105 -9.61 -10.43 4.59
C LEU A 105 -10.00 -9.50 3.45
N LEU A 106 -11.01 -8.66 3.66
CA LEU A 106 -11.36 -7.58 2.73
C LEU A 106 -10.97 -6.23 3.33
N LYS A 107 -10.21 -5.45 2.56
CA LYS A 107 -9.84 -4.07 2.89
C LYS A 107 -10.84 -3.11 2.24
N ILE A 108 -11.65 -2.41 3.01
CA ILE A 108 -12.70 -1.51 2.51
C ILE A 108 -12.20 -0.08 2.58
N LYS A 109 -12.05 0.57 1.43
CA LYS A 109 -11.74 2.01 1.39
C LYS A 109 -13.01 2.81 1.67
N VAL A 110 -12.95 3.67 2.67
CA VAL A 110 -14.10 4.48 3.11
C VAL A 110 -13.76 5.97 3.05
N ASN A 111 -14.82 6.79 3.01
CA ASN A 111 -14.74 8.24 3.19
C ASN A 111 -15.84 8.68 4.16
N GLN A 112 -15.89 9.97 4.49
CA GLN A 112 -16.90 10.51 5.40
C GLN A 112 -18.33 10.41 4.85
N ALA A 113 -18.52 10.56 3.53
CA ALA A 113 -19.84 10.71 2.93
C ALA A 113 -20.64 9.40 2.85
N GLN A 114 -19.98 8.32 2.45
CA GLN A 114 -20.64 7.04 2.15
C GLN A 114 -20.02 5.85 2.91
N GLY A 115 -19.01 6.09 3.76
CA GLY A 115 -18.25 5.04 4.42
C GLY A 115 -19.12 4.03 5.18
N LEU A 116 -20.10 4.51 5.97
CA LEU A 116 -20.98 3.63 6.75
C LEU A 116 -21.92 2.81 5.87
N ASP A 117 -22.47 3.41 4.82
CA ASP A 117 -23.35 2.70 3.89
C ASP A 117 -22.59 1.64 3.10
N LEU A 118 -21.34 1.95 2.72
CA LEU A 118 -20.45 0.98 2.11
C LEU A 118 -20.18 -0.20 3.05
N LEU A 119 -19.88 0.07 4.33
CA LEU A 119 -19.68 -0.99 5.33
C LEU A 119 -20.95 -1.83 5.54
N ARG A 120 -22.13 -1.23 5.58
CA ARG A 120 -23.41 -1.96 5.67
C ARG A 120 -23.63 -2.87 4.45
N ALA A 121 -23.37 -2.36 3.25
CA ALA A 121 -23.49 -3.14 2.02
C ALA A 121 -22.50 -4.31 1.98
N VAL A 122 -21.26 -4.10 2.45
CA VAL A 122 -20.27 -5.18 2.58
C VAL A 122 -20.72 -6.20 3.63
N ALA A 123 -21.19 -5.78 4.79
CA ALA A 123 -21.67 -6.68 5.84
C ALA A 123 -22.88 -7.52 5.38
N GLN A 124 -23.78 -6.95 4.59
CA GLN A 124 -24.88 -7.69 3.97
C GLN A 124 -24.39 -8.67 2.90
N ALA A 125 -23.44 -8.25 2.06
CA ALA A 125 -22.91 -9.08 0.99
C ALA A 125 -21.97 -10.18 1.51
N CYS A 126 -21.28 -9.97 2.63
CA CYS A 126 -20.33 -10.92 3.23
C CYS A 126 -20.48 -10.94 4.77
N PRO A 127 -21.59 -11.48 5.31
CA PRO A 127 -21.83 -11.45 6.75
C PRO A 127 -20.74 -12.18 7.53
N GLY A 128 -20.19 -11.51 8.56
CA GLY A 128 -19.16 -12.08 9.45
C GLY A 128 -17.79 -12.25 8.80
N HIS A 129 -17.57 -11.73 7.59
CA HIS A 129 -16.27 -11.81 6.94
C HIS A 129 -15.29 -10.81 7.57
N PRO A 130 -14.02 -11.18 7.84
CA PRO A 130 -13.05 -10.25 8.42
C PRO A 130 -12.80 -9.04 7.52
N LEU A 131 -12.85 -7.84 8.10
CA LEU A 131 -12.65 -6.59 7.38
C LEU A 131 -11.50 -5.76 7.95
N LEU A 132 -10.84 -4.99 7.09
CA LEU A 132 -9.98 -3.87 7.46
C LEU A 132 -10.55 -2.60 6.83
N VAL A 133 -10.71 -1.54 7.62
CA VAL A 133 -11.23 -0.26 7.14
C VAL A 133 -10.05 0.68 6.85
N ASP A 134 -10.02 1.25 5.65
CA ASP A 134 -9.02 2.23 5.23
C ASP A 134 -9.67 3.56 4.90
N GLY A 135 -9.50 4.53 5.79
CA GLY A 135 -10.01 5.89 5.62
C GLY A 135 -9.20 6.77 4.69
N ASN A 136 -7.96 6.42 4.37
CA ASN A 136 -7.06 7.24 3.55
C ASN A 136 -7.10 8.75 3.91
N GLU A 137 -6.93 9.06 5.20
CA GLU A 137 -6.97 10.44 5.76
C GLU A 137 -8.31 11.15 5.60
N ALA A 138 -9.42 10.41 5.46
CA ALA A 138 -10.73 11.01 5.26
C ALA A 138 -11.19 11.91 6.40
N TRP A 139 -10.78 11.69 7.66
CA TRP A 139 -11.24 12.46 8.81
C TRP A 139 -10.29 13.60 9.16
N PRO A 140 -10.79 14.85 9.32
CA PRO A 140 -9.97 16.00 9.64
C PRO A 140 -9.61 16.10 11.13
N ASP A 141 -10.32 15.39 12.01
CA ASP A 141 -10.18 15.48 13.45
C ASP A 141 -10.53 14.14 14.15
N ALA A 142 -10.10 14.00 15.41
CA ALA A 142 -10.31 12.79 16.18
C ALA A 142 -11.78 12.56 16.51
N ASP A 143 -12.57 13.61 16.77
CA ASP A 143 -13.97 13.46 17.18
C ASP A 143 -14.83 12.95 16.02
N SER A 144 -14.59 13.43 14.79
CA SER A 144 -15.28 12.94 13.60
C SER A 144 -14.92 11.49 13.28
N LEU A 145 -13.67 11.08 13.51
CA LEU A 145 -13.25 9.69 13.42
C LEU A 145 -13.94 8.82 14.48
N LEU A 146 -13.95 9.25 15.75
CA LEU A 146 -14.57 8.50 16.84
C LEU A 146 -16.06 8.25 16.59
N ARG A 147 -16.80 9.28 16.14
CA ARG A 147 -18.21 9.12 15.74
C ARG A 147 -18.39 8.08 14.64
N PHE A 148 -17.51 8.06 13.64
CA PHE A 148 -17.56 7.04 12.59
C PHE A 148 -17.29 5.64 13.15
N LEU A 149 -16.29 5.48 14.02
CA LEU A 149 -15.94 4.19 14.61
C LEU A 149 -17.09 3.63 15.48
N GLU A 150 -17.72 4.48 16.28
CA GLU A 150 -18.90 4.11 17.08
C GLU A 150 -20.06 3.64 16.19
N GLN A 151 -20.34 4.38 15.12
CA GLN A 151 -21.40 4.02 14.17
C GLN A 151 -21.07 2.76 13.36
N ALA A 152 -19.79 2.56 13.01
CA ALA A 152 -19.33 1.37 12.31
C ALA A 152 -19.41 0.12 13.20
N ALA A 153 -19.02 0.23 14.47
CA ALA A 153 -19.10 -0.86 15.45
C ALA A 153 -20.54 -1.34 15.70
N ALA A 154 -21.53 -0.46 15.49
CA ALA A 154 -22.94 -0.81 15.61
C ALA A 154 -23.53 -1.52 14.38
N ILE A 155 -22.77 -1.70 13.28
CA ILE A 155 -23.26 -2.35 12.06
C ILE A 155 -23.37 -3.87 12.28
N PRO A 156 -24.58 -4.46 12.15
CA PRO A 156 -24.73 -5.91 12.29
C PRO A 156 -23.98 -6.67 11.19
N GLY A 157 -23.28 -7.74 11.56
CA GLY A 157 -22.57 -8.61 10.63
C GLY A 157 -21.19 -8.09 10.21
N LEU A 158 -20.76 -6.95 10.74
CA LEU A 158 -19.36 -6.54 10.71
C LEU A 158 -18.60 -7.36 11.78
N ALA A 159 -17.48 -7.98 11.42
CA ALA A 159 -16.62 -8.74 12.31
C ALA A 159 -15.30 -8.01 12.57
#